data_AF-A0A2T2P3J7-F1
#
_entry.id   AF-A0A2T2P3J7-F1
#
_cell.length_a   1.000
_cell.length_b   1.000
_cell.length_c   1.000
_cell.angle_alpha   90.00
_cell.angle_beta   90.00
_cell.angle_gamma   90.00
#
_symmetry.space_group_name_H-M   'P 1'
#
loop_
_entity.id
_entity.type
_entity.pdbx_description
1 polymer ?
#
loop_
_entity_poly.entity_id
_entity_poly.type
_entity_poly.pdbx_seq_one_letter_code
_entity_poly.pdbx_strand_id
1 'polypeptide(L)'
;MAFEICKVIEKSAFIHAKRHKEVMKKHLEGKKIVILVDSATNTGKSIRDFVEHIRKPSNPSVQIIVVTDVVQEGTVKEVEGLHKYLVGGEKLHFAALRLSENRYTGKRATDTGHRFFNTTNLD
;
A
#
# COMPACT_ATOMS: atom_id res chain seq x y z
N MET A 1 3.45 -2.31 12.20
CA MET A 1 2.97 -1.06 11.57
C MET A 1 1.45 -0.91 11.66
N ALA A 2 0.66 -1.73 10.97
CA ALA A 2 -0.79 -1.49 10.87
C ALA A 2 -1.55 -1.46 12.21
N PHE A 3 -1.20 -2.34 13.15
CA PHE A 3 -1.82 -2.33 14.50
C PHE A 3 -1.56 -1.03 15.27
N GLU A 4 -0.37 -0.45 15.16
CA GLU A 4 -0.05 0.82 15.83
C GLU A 4 -0.83 1.98 15.21
N ILE A 5 -1.04 1.97 13.89
CA ILE A 5 -1.91 2.95 13.22
C ILE A 5 -3.35 2.82 13.75
N CYS A 6 -3.85 1.59 13.90
CA CYS A 6 -5.19 1.36 14.44
C CYS A 6 -5.33 1.78 15.91
N LYS A 7 -4.27 1.68 16.72
CA LYS A 7 -4.27 2.19 18.09
C LYS A 7 -4.37 3.72 18.14
N VAL A 8 -3.70 4.42 17.22
CA VAL A 8 -3.76 5.89 17.13
C VAL A 8 -5.11 6.36 16.57
N ILE A 9 -5.67 5.60 15.62
CA ILE A 9 -6.97 5.91 15.00
C ILE A 9 -8.02 4.93 15.55
N GLU A 10 -8.47 5.18 16.77
CA GLU A 10 -9.32 4.26 17.54
C GLU A 10 -10.61 3.82 16.81
N LYS A 11 -11.17 4.68 15.94
CA LYS A 11 -12.39 4.39 15.17
C LYS A 11 -12.13 3.69 13.83
N SER A 12 -10.88 3.35 13.54
CA SER A 12 -10.52 2.65 12.31
C SER A 12 -10.99 1.20 12.32
N ALA A 13 -11.36 0.69 11.15
CA ALA A 13 -11.54 -0.74 10.94
C ALA A 13 -10.25 -1.32 10.38
N PHE A 14 -9.81 -2.46 10.91
CA PHE A 14 -8.64 -3.18 10.43
C PHE A 14 -9.04 -4.34 9.53
N ILE A 15 -8.41 -4.44 8.37
CA ILE A 15 -8.58 -5.56 7.44
C ILE A 15 -7.20 -6.02 6.99
N HIS A 16 -6.91 -7.29 7.24
CA HIS A 16 -5.77 -7.94 6.63
C HIS A 16 -6.17 -8.45 5.24
N ALA A 17 -5.48 -8.01 4.20
CA ALA A 17 -5.75 -8.41 2.82
C ALA A 17 -4.42 -8.70 2.11
N LYS A 18 -4.24 -9.94 1.64
CA LYS A 18 -3.08 -10.32 0.82
C LYS A 18 -3.25 -9.86 -0.62
N ARG A 19 -4.50 -9.75 -1.09
CA ARG A 19 -4.85 -9.37 -2.46
C ARG A 19 -5.94 -8.31 -2.44
N HIS A 20 -5.84 -7.34 -3.35
CA HIS A 20 -6.88 -6.32 -3.61
C HIS A 20 -8.33 -6.88 -3.63
N LYS A 21 -8.56 -8.06 -4.24
CA LYS A 21 -9.88 -8.72 -4.31
C LYS A 21 -10.49 -9.11 -2.95
N GLU A 22 -9.69 -9.20 -1.88
CA GLU A 22 -10.17 -9.49 -0.51
C GLU A 22 -10.80 -8.25 0.16
N VAL A 23 -10.60 -7.06 -0.41
CA VAL A 23 -11.30 -5.84 -0.01
C VAL A 23 -12.70 -5.83 -0.64
N MET A 24 -13.72 -6.20 0.11
CA MET A 24 -15.11 -6.27 -0.36
C MET A 24 -15.83 -4.91 -0.26
N LYS A 25 -16.94 -4.74 -0.99
CA LYS A 25 -17.77 -3.52 -0.95
C LYS A 25 -18.16 -3.12 0.47
N LYS A 26 -18.63 -4.08 1.28
CA LYS A 26 -18.99 -3.86 2.70
C LYS A 26 -17.87 -3.30 3.57
N HIS A 27 -16.61 -3.50 3.18
CA HIS A 27 -15.46 -2.95 3.88
C HIS A 27 -15.27 -1.45 3.61
N LEU A 28 -15.77 -0.97 2.47
CA LEU A 28 -15.60 0.40 1.98
C LEU A 28 -16.86 1.26 2.19
N GLU A 29 -18.02 0.65 2.43
CA GLU A 29 -19.28 1.36 2.62
C GLU A 29 -19.19 2.38 3.77
N GLY A 30 -19.52 3.64 3.46
CA GLY A 30 -19.45 4.76 4.39
C GLY A 30 -18.03 5.23 4.75
N LYS A 31 -16.97 4.63 4.18
CA LYS A 31 -15.59 5.03 4.45
C LYS A 31 -15.16 6.14 3.50
N LYS A 32 -14.63 7.24 4.07
CA LYS A 32 -14.08 8.37 3.31
C LYS A 32 -12.57 8.25 3.07
N ILE A 33 -11.88 7.52 3.95
CA ILE A 33 -10.44 7.36 3.96
C ILE A 33 -10.12 5.87 4.06
N VAL A 34 -9.19 5.41 3.22
CA VAL A 34 -8.59 4.08 3.28
C VAL A 34 -7.09 4.26 3.47
N ILE A 35 -6.54 3.59 4.49
CA ILE A 35 -5.11 3.57 4.75
C ILE A 35 -4.57 2.22 4.30
N LEU A 36 -3.75 2.22 3.25
CA LEU A 36 -3.03 1.04 2.78
C LEU A 36 -1.69 0.97 3.50
N VAL A 37 -1.45 -0.11 4.24
CA VAL A 37 -0.24 -0.26 5.04
C VAL A 37 0.58 -1.41 4.48
N ASP A 38 1.80 -1.13 4.04
CA ASP A 38 2.76 -2.13 3.58
C ASP A 38 4.16 -1.78 4.07
N SER A 39 4.96 -2.77 4.45
CA SER A 39 6.31 -2.57 4.97
C SER A 39 7.26 -1.95 3.93
N ALA A 40 7.15 -2.33 2.67
CA ALA A 40 7.99 -1.79 1.61
C ALA A 40 7.28 -1.82 0.26
N THR A 41 7.35 -0.71 -0.46
CA THR A 41 6.82 -0.61 -1.83
C THR A 41 7.97 -0.65 -2.82
N ASN A 42 8.15 -1.81 -3.48
CA ASN A 42 9.25 -2.02 -4.42
C ASN A 42 8.90 -1.61 -5.86
N THR A 43 7.83 -2.19 -6.43
CA THR A 43 7.43 -1.92 -7.81
C THR A 43 6.13 -1.13 -7.92
N GLY A 44 5.50 -0.78 -6.81
CA GLY A 44 4.18 -0.12 -6.79
C GLY A 44 2.99 -0.95 -7.30
N LYS A 45 3.22 -2.11 -7.91
CA LYS A 45 2.16 -2.92 -8.55
C LYS A 45 1.03 -3.26 -7.57
N SER A 46 1.37 -3.77 -6.40
CA SER A 46 0.37 -4.09 -5.37
C SER A 46 -0.45 -2.85 -5.01
N ILE A 47 0.20 -1.72 -4.74
CA ILE A 47 -0.49 -0.47 -4.41
C ILE A 47 -1.42 -0.03 -5.53
N ARG A 48 -0.98 -0.06 -6.80
CA ARG A 48 -1.82 0.26 -7.96
C ARG A 48 -3.06 -0.64 -8.02
N ASP A 49 -2.88 -1.95 -7.91
CA ASP A 49 -3.98 -2.92 -7.98
C ASP A 49 -5.00 -2.70 -6.85
N PHE A 50 -4.54 -2.31 -5.65
CA PHE A 50 -5.41 -1.90 -4.55
C PHE A 50 -6.12 -0.57 -4.81
N VAL A 51 -5.41 0.45 -5.29
CA VAL A 51 -5.99 1.77 -5.62
C VAL A 51 -7.09 1.64 -6.67
N GLU A 52 -6.82 0.94 -7.76
CA GLU A 52 -7.78 0.71 -8.85
C GLU A 52 -8.99 -0.09 -8.36
N HIS A 53 -8.78 -1.09 -7.51
CA HIS A 53 -9.87 -1.88 -6.95
C HIS A 53 -10.74 -1.09 -5.97
N ILE A 54 -10.14 -0.24 -5.13
CA ILE A 54 -10.86 0.61 -4.17
C ILE A 54 -11.64 1.70 -4.91
N ARG A 55 -11.00 2.37 -5.89
CA ARG A 55 -11.58 3.46 -6.70
C ARG A 55 -12.45 2.98 -7.86
N LYS A 56 -12.90 1.73 -7.87
CA LYS A 56 -13.95 1.29 -8.80
C LYS A 56 -15.10 2.31 -8.81
N PRO A 57 -15.88 2.43 -9.91
CA PRO A 57 -16.84 3.52 -10.12
C PRO A 57 -17.82 3.80 -8.96
N SER A 58 -18.03 2.85 -8.05
CA SER A 58 -18.81 3.02 -6.83
C SER A 58 -18.17 3.90 -5.74
N ASN A 59 -16.87 4.21 -5.80
CA ASN A 59 -16.13 4.91 -4.72
C ASN A 59 -15.10 5.95 -5.22
N PRO A 60 -15.42 6.85 -6.16
CA PRO A 60 -14.43 7.75 -6.77
C PRO A 60 -13.85 8.79 -5.79
N SER A 61 -14.56 9.08 -4.69
CA SER A 61 -14.21 10.16 -3.77
C SER A 61 -13.37 9.72 -2.56
N VAL A 62 -13.07 8.42 -2.43
CA VAL A 62 -12.31 7.86 -1.32
C VAL A 62 -10.87 8.35 -1.38
N GLN A 63 -10.41 8.92 -0.26
CA GLN A 63 -9.01 9.27 -0.06
C GLN A 63 -8.23 8.01 0.31
N ILE A 64 -7.13 7.77 -0.39
CA ILE A 64 -6.25 6.64 -0.16
C ILE A 64 -4.92 7.20 0.35
N ILE A 65 -4.47 6.71 1.51
CA ILE A 65 -3.19 7.05 2.10
C ILE A 65 -2.37 5.77 2.18
N VAL A 66 -1.23 5.73 1.51
CA VAL A 66 -0.29 4.61 1.56
C VAL A 66 0.74 4.92 2.65
N VAL A 67 0.85 4.07 3.66
CA VAL A 67 1.84 4.17 4.73
C VAL A 67 2.83 3.03 4.58
N THR A 68 4.12 3.37 4.49
CA THR A 68 5.17 2.38 4.28
C THR A 68 6.52 2.83 4.84
N ASP A 69 7.42 1.90 5.16
CA ASP A 69 8.75 2.28 5.65
C ASP A 69 9.63 2.78 4.50
N VAL A 70 9.54 2.11 3.35
CA VAL A 70 10.41 2.38 2.21
C VAL A 70 9.61 2.40 0.92
N VAL A 71 9.73 3.47 0.15
CA VAL A 71 9.27 3.54 -1.24
C VAL A 71 10.49 3.50 -2.15
N GLN A 72 10.52 2.57 -3.10
CA GLN A 72 11.55 2.56 -4.14
C GLN A 72 11.27 3.70 -5.12
N GLU A 73 12.31 4.43 -5.55
CA GLU A 73 12.13 5.67 -6.32
C GLU A 73 11.39 5.45 -7.65
N GLY A 74 11.67 4.34 -8.34
CA GLY A 74 10.98 3.91 -9.54
C GLY A 74 9.50 3.58 -9.32
N THR A 75 9.05 3.30 -8.09
CA THR A 75 7.61 3.19 -7.78
C THR A 75 6.88 4.51 -8.06
N VAL A 76 7.51 5.64 -7.75
CA VAL A 76 6.92 6.97 -7.92
C VAL A 76 7.10 7.48 -9.34
N LYS A 77 8.27 7.20 -9.95
CA LYS A 77 8.66 7.71 -11.26
C LYS A 77 8.25 6.82 -12.45
N GLU A 78 8.34 5.50 -12.30
CA GLU A 78 8.26 4.53 -13.42
C GLU A 78 6.96 3.74 -13.47
N VAL A 79 6.12 3.76 -12.42
CA VAL A 79 4.90 2.96 -12.42
C VAL A 79 3.84 3.62 -13.28
N GLU A 80 3.73 3.11 -14.51
CA GLU A 80 2.59 3.34 -15.38
C GLU A 80 1.29 3.09 -14.60
N GLY A 81 0.54 4.17 -14.42
CA GLY A 81 -0.75 4.17 -13.73
C GLY A 81 -0.73 4.64 -12.28
N LEU A 82 0.40 4.81 -11.60
CA LEU A 82 0.41 5.46 -10.26
C LEU A 82 0.63 6.97 -10.36
N HIS A 83 1.48 7.39 -11.31
CA HIS A 83 1.72 8.80 -11.62
C HIS A 83 0.43 9.58 -11.94
N LYS A 84 -0.52 8.97 -12.68
CA LYS A 84 -1.83 9.58 -12.99
C LYS A 84 -2.60 9.97 -11.72
N TYR A 85 -2.49 9.14 -10.66
CA TYR A 85 -3.13 9.37 -9.37
C TYR A 85 -2.40 10.38 -8.49
N LEU A 86 -1.12 10.66 -8.74
CA LEU A 86 -0.32 11.58 -7.95
C LEU A 86 -0.29 12.99 -8.55
N VAL A 87 -0.24 13.10 -9.88
CA VAL A 87 -0.10 14.38 -10.60
C VAL A 87 -1.45 15.03 -10.90
N GLY A 88 -2.54 14.25 -10.99
CA GLY A 88 -3.89 14.76 -11.27
C GLY A 88 -4.62 15.42 -10.10
N GLY A 89 -3.96 15.65 -8.95
CA GLY A 89 -4.63 16.13 -7.73
C GLY A 89 -5.63 15.12 -7.14
N GLU A 90 -5.53 13.85 -7.54
CA GLU A 90 -6.38 12.81 -6.98
C GLU A 90 -6.01 12.55 -5.52
N LYS A 91 -6.96 12.05 -4.74
CA LYS A 91 -6.83 11.85 -3.29
C LYS A 91 -5.96 10.64 -2.93
N LEU A 92 -4.76 10.51 -3.52
CA LEU A 92 -3.78 9.47 -3.22
C LEU A 92 -2.55 10.12 -2.60
N HIS A 93 -2.19 9.70 -1.39
CA HIS A 93 -1.03 10.22 -0.67
C HIS A 93 -0.10 9.09 -0.26
N PHE A 94 1.21 9.37 -0.19
CA PHE A 94 2.20 8.47 0.39
C PHE A 94 2.79 9.11 1.64
N ALA A 95 2.82 8.35 2.73
CA ALA A 95 3.56 8.64 3.94
C ALA A 95 4.64 7.56 4.07
N ALA A 96 5.87 7.92 3.70
CA ALA A 96 7.02 7.03 3.72
C ALA A 96 8.11 7.54 4.66
N LEU A 97 8.80 6.65 5.39
CA LEU A 97 9.96 7.08 6.20
C LEU A 97 11.15 7.46 5.32
N ARG A 98 11.35 6.75 4.19
CA ARG A 98 12.38 7.12 3.21
C ARG A 98 12.03 6.70 1.78
N LEU A 99 12.63 7.41 0.85
CA LEU A 99 12.76 7.00 -0.55
C LEU A 99 14.08 6.23 -0.73
N SER A 100 14.07 5.20 -1.57
CA SER A 100 15.23 4.35 -1.85
C SER A 100 15.49 4.27 -3.34
N GLU A 101 16.68 4.66 -3.77
CA GLU A 101 17.16 4.45 -5.15
C GLU A 101 17.46 2.97 -5.41
N ASN A 102 17.82 2.22 -4.35
CA ASN A 102 18.06 0.78 -4.43
C ASN A 102 16.78 0.06 -4.83
N ARG A 103 16.73 -0.41 -6.08
CA ARG A 103 15.72 -1.35 -6.57
C ARG A 103 16.11 -2.73 -6.08
N TYR A 104 15.41 -3.23 -5.08
CA TYR A 104 15.62 -4.60 -4.64
C TYR A 104 15.13 -5.55 -5.75
N THR A 105 16.04 -6.15 -6.50
CA THR A 105 15.78 -7.06 -7.63
C THR A 105 15.62 -8.52 -7.19
N GLY A 106 15.31 -8.76 -5.91
CA GLY A 106 15.41 -10.08 -5.30
C GLY A 106 14.69 -11.19 -6.06
N LYS A 107 15.42 -12.27 -6.32
CA LYS A 107 14.88 -13.60 -6.65
C LYS A 107 14.07 -14.11 -5.45
N ARG A 108 12.83 -13.65 -5.26
CA ARG A 108 11.79 -14.21 -4.35
C ARG A 108 12.15 -14.56 -2.89
N ALA A 109 13.38 -14.37 -2.40
CA ALA A 109 13.90 -15.17 -1.28
C ALA A 109 14.81 -14.40 -0.30
N THR A 110 14.51 -13.12 -0.02
CA THR A 110 14.72 -12.53 1.32
C THR A 110 13.65 -11.46 1.52
N ASP A 111 12.41 -11.93 1.50
CA ASP A 111 11.20 -11.12 1.61
C ASP A 111 11.15 -10.42 2.97
N THR A 112 10.63 -9.21 3.03
CA THR A 112 10.52 -8.44 4.28
C THR A 112 9.80 -9.24 5.37
N GLY A 113 8.88 -10.12 5.01
CA GLY A 113 8.28 -11.12 5.91
C GLY A 113 9.32 -12.05 6.56
N HIS A 114 10.25 -12.61 5.79
CA HIS A 114 11.30 -13.48 6.34
C HIS A 114 12.18 -12.76 7.37
N ARG A 115 12.51 -11.48 7.15
CA ARG A 115 13.23 -10.67 8.15
C ARG A 115 12.37 -10.38 9.39
N PHE A 116 11.09 -10.06 9.21
CA PHE A 116 10.19 -9.79 10.33
C PHE A 116 9.95 -11.02 11.21
N PHE A 117 9.83 -12.20 10.61
CA PHE A 117 9.54 -13.44 11.31
C PHE A 117 10.78 -14.31 11.54
N ASN A 118 11.98 -13.77 11.27
CA ASN A 118 13.26 -14.47 11.41
C ASN A 118 13.29 -15.87 10.75
N THR A 119 12.75 -15.95 9.52
CA THR A 119 12.66 -17.19 8.73
C THR A 119 13.48 -17.10 7.45
N THR A 120 14.55 -16.30 7.44
CA THR A 120 15.45 -16.11 6.28
C THR A 120 16.24 -17.35 5.89
N ASN A 121 16.11 -18.44 6.64
CA ASN A 121 16.71 -19.75 6.41
C ASN A 121 15.77 -20.75 5.71
N LEU A 122 14.52 -20.37 5.45
CA LEU A 122 13.50 -21.22 4.80
C LEU A 122 13.46 -21.06 3.26
N ASP A 123 14.45 -20.36 2.71
CA ASP A 123 14.62 -19.99 1.30
C ASP A 123 15.50 -20.99 0.52
#